data_AF-A0A0S7E6W0-F1
#
_entry.id   AF-A0A0S7E6W0-F1
#
_cell.length_a   1.000
_cell.length_b   1.000
_cell.length_c   1.000
_cell.angle_alpha   90.00
_cell.angle_beta   90.00
_cell.angle_gamma   90.00
#
_symmetry.space_group_name_H-M   'P 1'
#
loop_
_entity.id
_entity.type
_entity.pdbx_description
1 polymer ?
#
loop_
_entity_poly.entity_id
_entity_poly.type
_entity_poly.pdbx_seq_one_letter_code
_entity_poly.pdbx_strand_id
1 'polypeptide(L)'
;MKKLLFSIFLSIVLLGCQNKANYQLDEEALLKEELEKIDWSKVDTYPSVESCDSLTDNQAKKDCFFSYVTQNLQLRLNADTIQGNFDQLDTLKILVTVQANSKIDFQLYEIPDSLKGLTKTIDDILHKQSQDFTTVHPALKRGVPVKSQFVVPVVLSKQ
;
A
#
# COMPACT_ATOMS: atom_id res chain seq x y z
N MET A 1 -49.79 -61.75 -8.92
CA MET A 1 -48.90 -61.24 -7.85
C MET A 1 -47.48 -60.87 -8.34
N LYS A 2 -46.81 -61.66 -9.20
CA LYS A 2 -45.48 -61.32 -9.76
C LYS A 2 -45.39 -60.02 -10.58
N LYS A 3 -46.42 -59.69 -11.38
CA LYS A 3 -46.44 -58.46 -12.20
C LYS A 3 -46.59 -57.17 -11.38
N LEU A 4 -47.28 -57.25 -10.24
CA LEU A 4 -47.46 -56.15 -9.29
C LEU A 4 -46.17 -55.87 -8.49
N LEU A 5 -45.46 -56.94 -8.10
CA LEU A 5 -44.14 -56.84 -7.46
C LEU A 5 -43.09 -56.23 -8.41
N PHE A 6 -43.11 -56.60 -9.70
CA PHE A 6 -42.21 -56.02 -10.70
C PHE A 6 -42.49 -54.53 -10.96
N SER A 7 -43.76 -54.12 -10.93
CA SER A 7 -44.16 -52.71 -11.07
C SER A 7 -43.74 -51.86 -9.86
N ILE A 8 -43.78 -52.41 -8.64
CA ILE A 8 -43.33 -51.72 -7.42
C ILE A 8 -41.80 -51.58 -7.40
N PHE A 9 -41.08 -52.60 -7.87
CA PHE A 9 -39.62 -52.55 -8.00
C PHE A 9 -39.16 -51.49 -9.02
N LEU A 10 -39.88 -51.34 -10.14
CA LEU A 10 -39.57 -50.36 -11.17
C LEU A 10 -39.80 -48.91 -10.70
N SER A 11 -40.80 -48.66 -9.86
CA SER A 11 -41.06 -47.32 -9.30
C SER A 11 -40.03 -46.87 -8.25
N ILE A 12 -39.41 -47.82 -7.53
CA ILE A 12 -38.37 -47.51 -6.53
C ILE A 12 -37.05 -47.06 -7.19
N VAL A 13 -36.73 -47.59 -8.37
CA VAL A 13 -35.51 -47.22 -9.12
C VAL A 13 -35.61 -45.81 -9.71
N LEU A 14 -36.81 -45.32 -10.03
CA LEU A 14 -37.03 -43.99 -10.60
C LEU A 14 -37.06 -42.85 -9.56
N LEU A 15 -37.18 -43.16 -8.27
CA LEU A 15 -37.13 -42.17 -7.18
C LEU A 15 -35.69 -41.89 -6.67
N GLY A 16 -34.70 -42.65 -7.15
CA GLY A 16 -33.32 -42.63 -6.63
C GLY A 16 -32.40 -41.51 -7.14
N CYS A 17 -32.88 -40.56 -7.96
CA CYS A 17 -32.02 -39.54 -8.56
C CYS A 17 -32.66 -38.14 -8.54
N GLN A 18 -32.88 -37.58 -7.34
CA GLN A 18 -33.22 -36.14 -7.21
C GLN A 18 -32.39 -35.37 -6.19
N ASN A 19 -31.29 -35.94 -5.70
CA ASN A 19 -30.39 -35.22 -4.78
C ASN A 19 -29.08 -34.88 -5.49
N LYS A 20 -29.16 -33.96 -6.46
CA LYS A 20 -28.02 -33.08 -6.73
C LYS A 20 -28.00 -32.01 -5.63
N ALA A 21 -27.66 -32.42 -4.42
CA ALA A 21 -27.14 -31.50 -3.44
C ALA A 21 -25.80 -31.04 -3.99
N ASN A 22 -25.83 -29.98 -4.81
CA ASN A 22 -24.64 -29.20 -5.11
C ASN A 22 -24.14 -28.73 -3.74
N TYR A 23 -23.15 -29.44 -3.20
CA TYR A 23 -22.19 -28.84 -2.28
C TYR A 23 -21.39 -27.83 -3.12
N GLN A 24 -22.05 -26.75 -3.53
CA GLN A 24 -21.35 -25.53 -3.89
C GLN A 24 -20.79 -25.04 -2.56
N LEU A 25 -19.55 -25.45 -2.28
CA LEU A 25 -18.69 -24.71 -1.37
C LEU A 25 -18.87 -23.25 -1.76
N ASP A 26 -19.38 -22.47 -0.82
CA ASP A 26 -19.69 -21.07 -1.05
C ASP A 26 -18.37 -20.35 -1.35
N GLU A 27 -18.11 -20.13 -2.64
CA GLU A 27 -16.87 -19.51 -3.13
C GLU A 27 -16.67 -18.14 -2.49
N GLU A 28 -17.75 -17.42 -2.19
CA GLU A 28 -17.71 -16.14 -1.50
C GLU A 28 -17.28 -16.31 -0.03
N ALA A 29 -17.77 -17.34 0.64
CA ALA A 29 -17.36 -17.65 2.01
C ALA A 29 -15.88 -18.05 2.09
N LEU A 30 -15.39 -18.89 1.16
CA LEU A 30 -13.98 -19.26 1.07
C LEU A 30 -13.09 -18.05 0.73
N LEU A 31 -13.53 -17.21 -0.20
CA LEU A 31 -12.83 -15.98 -0.56
C LEU A 31 -12.72 -15.04 0.64
N LYS A 32 -13.82 -14.85 1.38
CA LYS A 32 -13.84 -14.02 2.58
C LYS A 32 -12.89 -14.56 3.65
N GLU A 33 -12.89 -15.86 3.89
CA GLU A 33 -11.97 -16.50 4.84
C GLU A 33 -10.49 -16.26 4.46
N GLU A 34 -10.17 -16.34 3.17
CA GLU A 34 -8.81 -16.08 2.67
C GLU A 34 -8.40 -14.60 2.77
N LEU A 35 -9.35 -13.67 2.60
CA LEU A 35 -9.13 -12.23 2.76
C LEU A 35 -8.94 -11.84 4.24
N GLU A 36 -9.66 -12.48 5.16
CA GLU A 36 -9.54 -12.25 6.60
C GLU A 36 -8.17 -12.69 7.15
N LYS A 37 -7.51 -13.66 6.51
CA LYS A 37 -6.15 -14.09 6.85
C LYS A 37 -5.06 -13.09 6.42
N ILE A 38 -5.40 -12.02 5.69
CA ILE A 38 -4.43 -11.04 5.20
C ILE A 38 -4.22 -9.92 6.22
N ASP A 39 -2.99 -9.80 6.72
CA ASP A 39 -2.58 -8.63 7.51
C ASP A 39 -2.38 -7.41 6.58
N TRP A 40 -3.41 -6.57 6.49
CA TRP A 40 -3.39 -5.33 5.70
C TRP A 40 -2.56 -4.20 6.33
N SER A 41 -2.05 -4.37 7.56
CA SER A 41 -1.21 -3.35 8.22
C SER A 41 0.23 -3.31 7.68
N LYS A 42 0.64 -4.35 6.95
CA LYS A 42 2.00 -4.51 6.43
C LYS A 42 1.99 -4.86 4.95
N VAL A 43 2.99 -4.36 4.26
CA VAL A 43 3.28 -4.74 2.87
C VAL A 43 4.25 -5.90 2.86
N ASP A 44 4.15 -6.76 1.85
CA ASP A 44 5.06 -7.90 1.70
C ASP A 44 6.33 -7.48 0.93
N THR A 45 6.19 -6.50 0.02
CA THR A 45 7.30 -5.82 -0.65
C THR A 45 7.10 -4.32 -0.56
N TYR A 46 8.13 -3.61 -0.12
CA TYR A 46 8.12 -2.15 -0.04
C TYR A 46 8.19 -1.51 -1.43
N PRO A 47 7.72 -0.25 -1.58
CA PRO A 47 7.95 0.49 -2.80
C PRO A 47 9.44 0.58 -3.13
N SER A 48 9.77 0.70 -4.41
CA SER A 48 11.14 0.91 -4.88
C SER A 48 11.21 1.97 -5.96
N VAL A 49 12.42 2.40 -6.25
CA VAL A 49 12.79 3.24 -7.39
C VAL A 49 13.84 2.49 -8.20
N GLU A 50 14.02 2.87 -9.46
CA GLU A 50 14.93 2.20 -10.40
C GLU A 50 16.33 1.97 -9.82
N SER A 51 16.87 2.96 -9.09
CA SER A 51 18.20 2.86 -8.45
C SER A 51 18.30 1.76 -7.38
N CYS A 52 17.17 1.34 -6.80
CA CYS A 52 17.10 0.33 -5.75
C CYS A 52 16.70 -1.06 -6.26
N ASP A 53 16.38 -1.22 -7.55
CA ASP A 53 15.83 -2.49 -8.07
C ASP A 53 16.85 -3.62 -8.14
N SER A 54 18.15 -3.28 -8.19
CA SER A 54 19.24 -4.25 -8.16
C SER A 54 19.39 -4.97 -6.82
N LEU A 55 18.81 -4.44 -5.75
CA LEU A 55 18.82 -5.06 -4.43
C LEU A 55 17.86 -6.24 -4.41
N THR A 56 18.25 -7.37 -3.80
CA THR A 56 17.38 -8.55 -3.69
C THR A 56 16.76 -8.70 -2.31
N ASP A 57 17.40 -8.13 -1.29
CA ASP A 57 16.92 -8.17 0.09
C ASP A 57 15.82 -7.11 0.32
N ASN A 58 14.71 -7.52 0.92
CA ASN A 58 13.55 -6.66 1.16
C ASN A 58 13.85 -5.52 2.14
N GLN A 59 14.69 -5.77 3.15
CA GLN A 59 15.06 -4.75 4.13
C GLN A 59 16.01 -3.72 3.48
N ALA A 60 16.98 -4.17 2.69
CA ALA A 60 17.83 -3.29 1.91
C ALA A 60 17.03 -2.43 0.91
N LYS A 61 16.04 -3.00 0.21
CA LYS A 61 15.13 -2.25 -0.68
C LYS A 61 14.37 -1.16 0.06
N LYS A 62 13.79 -1.53 1.20
CA LYS A 62 13.07 -0.62 2.08
C LYS A 62 13.95 0.57 2.47
N ASP A 63 15.15 0.29 2.97
CA ASP A 63 16.07 1.32 3.45
C ASP A 63 16.55 2.20 2.29
N CYS A 64 16.84 1.61 1.13
CA CYS A 64 17.19 2.34 -0.09
C CYS A 64 16.07 3.30 -0.52
N PHE A 65 14.82 2.83 -0.59
CA PHE A 65 13.68 3.65 -0.98
C PHE A 65 13.45 4.81 -0.01
N PHE A 66 13.40 4.55 1.29
CA PHE A 66 13.17 5.62 2.27
C PHE A 66 14.34 6.61 2.33
N SER A 67 15.58 6.14 2.16
CA SER A 67 16.74 7.02 2.05
C SER A 67 16.65 7.91 0.82
N TYR A 68 16.31 7.35 -0.34
CA TYR A 68 16.11 8.11 -1.58
C TYR A 68 15.02 9.18 -1.44
N VAL A 69 13.85 8.81 -0.91
CA VAL A 69 12.73 9.75 -0.69
C VAL A 69 13.14 10.85 0.29
N THR A 70 13.74 10.49 1.42
CA THR A 70 14.17 11.45 2.45
C THR A 70 15.17 12.44 1.88
N GLN A 71 16.18 11.96 1.14
CA GLN A 71 17.20 12.82 0.54
C GLN A 71 16.60 13.77 -0.51
N ASN A 72 15.71 13.29 -1.38
CA ASN A 72 15.06 14.14 -2.37
C ASN A 72 14.19 15.22 -1.71
N LEU A 73 13.42 14.87 -0.68
CA LEU A 73 12.63 15.84 0.09
C LEU A 73 13.55 16.86 0.78
N GLN A 74 14.63 16.41 1.43
CA GLN A 74 15.60 17.29 2.08
C GLN A 74 16.24 18.27 1.10
N LEU A 75 16.73 17.78 -0.04
CA LEU A 75 17.35 18.61 -1.07
C LEU A 75 16.40 19.72 -1.53
N ARG A 76 15.11 19.41 -1.68
CA ARG A 76 14.13 20.33 -2.24
C ARG A 76 13.61 21.33 -1.21
N LEU A 77 13.33 20.87 0.00
CA LEU A 77 12.95 21.74 1.12
C LEU A 77 14.10 22.68 1.52
N ASN A 78 15.36 22.26 1.37
CA ASN A 78 16.53 23.12 1.60
C ASN A 78 16.76 24.08 0.42
N ALA A 79 16.65 23.61 -0.83
CA ALA A 79 16.95 24.41 -2.03
C ALA A 79 15.90 25.50 -2.31
N ASP A 80 14.61 25.23 -2.06
CA ASP A 80 13.55 26.25 -2.18
C ASP A 80 13.63 27.31 -1.07
N THR A 81 14.72 27.27 -0.31
CA THR A 81 15.13 28.21 0.73
C THR A 81 13.92 28.59 1.55
N ILE A 82 13.48 27.66 2.40
CA ILE A 82 12.67 28.07 3.55
C ILE A 82 13.60 29.00 4.35
N GLN A 83 13.58 30.30 4.03
CA GLN A 83 14.40 31.38 4.61
C GLN A 83 13.91 31.70 6.03
N GLY A 84 13.65 30.67 6.82
CA GLY A 84 13.39 30.79 8.25
C GLY A 84 14.71 30.87 9.00
N ASN A 85 14.80 31.77 9.97
CA ASN A 85 15.78 31.62 11.03
C ASN A 85 15.33 30.43 11.88
N PHE A 86 15.77 29.22 11.52
CA PHE A 86 15.60 28.07 12.38
C PHE A 86 16.64 28.18 13.49
N ASP A 87 16.17 28.42 14.71
CA ASP A 87 17.04 28.47 15.89
C ASP A 87 17.60 27.06 16.22
N GLN A 88 16.93 25.99 15.74
CA GLN A 88 17.27 24.59 16.00
C GLN A 88 17.05 23.71 14.75
N LEU A 89 17.62 22.49 14.79
CA LEU A 89 17.34 21.44 13.80
C LEU A 89 15.90 20.95 13.97
N ASP A 90 15.00 21.45 13.13
CA ASP A 90 13.61 21.04 13.13
C ASP A 90 13.39 19.82 12.23
N THR A 91 12.54 18.89 12.68
CA THR A 91 12.18 17.70 11.92
C THR A 91 10.71 17.76 11.51
N LEU A 92 10.47 17.74 10.20
CA LEU A 92 9.15 17.61 9.61
C LEU A 92 8.77 16.14 9.51
N LYS A 93 7.54 15.77 9.85
CA LYS A 93 7.00 14.45 9.51
C LYS A 93 6.15 14.59 8.27
N ILE A 94 6.52 13.88 7.21
CA ILE A 94 5.84 13.92 5.92
C ILE A 94 5.18 12.56 5.69
N LEU A 95 3.89 12.59 5.37
CA LEU A 95 3.14 11.44 4.90
C LEU A 95 3.47 11.22 3.42
N VAL A 96 4.12 10.09 3.13
CA VAL A 96 4.42 9.61 1.79
C VAL A 96 3.35 8.60 1.41
N THR A 97 2.57 8.90 0.38
CA THR A 97 1.56 7.98 -0.17
C THR A 97 2.04 7.46 -1.51
N VAL A 98 2.24 6.15 -1.62
CA VAL A 98 2.52 5.49 -2.91
C VAL A 98 1.25 4.78 -3.36
N GLN A 99 0.73 5.19 -4.51
CA GLN A 99 -0.47 4.64 -5.12
C GLN A 99 -0.14 3.36 -5.89
N ALA A 100 -1.13 2.48 -6.05
CA ALA A 100 -0.99 1.27 -6.85
C ALA A 100 -0.67 1.53 -8.33
N ASN A 101 -0.94 2.75 -8.84
CA ASN A 101 -0.65 3.18 -10.20
C ASN A 101 0.71 3.89 -10.34
N SER A 102 1.67 3.62 -9.45
CA SER A 102 3.02 4.18 -9.47
C SER A 102 3.12 5.69 -9.29
N LYS A 103 2.05 6.37 -8.86
CA LYS A 103 2.10 7.77 -8.45
C LYS A 103 2.45 7.89 -6.97
N ILE A 104 3.18 8.95 -6.64
CA ILE A 104 3.54 9.29 -5.27
C ILE A 104 2.93 10.65 -4.91
N ASP A 105 2.55 10.81 -3.65
CA ASP A 105 2.05 12.06 -3.09
C ASP A 105 2.70 12.32 -1.73
N PHE A 106 2.91 13.60 -1.43
CA PHE A 106 3.55 14.05 -0.20
C PHE A 106 2.64 15.05 0.52
N GLN A 107 2.43 14.82 1.81
CA GLN A 107 1.57 15.67 2.63
C GLN A 107 2.23 15.93 3.99
N LEU A 108 2.04 17.10 4.56
CA LEU A 108 2.44 17.35 5.94
C LEU A 108 1.64 16.45 6.89
N TYR A 109 2.35 15.65 7.68
CA TYR A 109 1.77 14.84 8.75
C TYR A 109 1.83 15.56 10.09
N GLU A 110 3.01 16.10 10.42
CA GLU A 110 3.25 16.84 11.65
C GLU A 110 4.34 17.89 11.42
N ILE A 111 4.12 19.08 11.95
CA ILE A 111 5.02 20.22 11.83
C ILE A 111 5.30 20.78 13.23
N PRO A 112 6.57 21.06 13.58
CA PRO A 112 6.89 21.68 14.86
C PRO A 112 6.35 23.11 14.92
N ASP A 113 6.12 23.60 16.14
CA ASP A 113 5.53 24.91 16.38
C ASP A 113 6.35 26.06 15.78
N SER A 114 7.68 25.93 15.75
CA SER A 114 8.62 26.85 15.11
C SER A 114 8.35 27.07 13.62
N LEU A 115 7.77 26.06 12.94
CA LEU A 115 7.57 26.05 11.49
C LEU A 115 6.11 26.25 11.07
N LYS A 116 5.16 26.38 12.01
CA LYS A 116 3.74 26.54 11.69
C LYS A 116 3.43 27.70 10.75
N GLY A 117 4.19 28.80 10.83
CA GLY A 117 4.06 29.95 9.94
C GLY A 117 4.42 29.66 8.47
N LEU A 118 5.13 28.57 8.21
CA LEU A 118 5.65 28.16 6.90
C LEU A 118 4.85 27.00 6.28
N THR A 119 3.79 26.54 6.96
CA THR A 119 2.95 25.40 6.54
C THR A 119 2.57 25.48 5.06
N LYS A 120 2.01 26.62 4.63
CA LYS A 120 1.58 26.80 3.23
C LYS A 120 2.74 26.68 2.23
N THR A 121 3.87 27.29 2.55
CA THR A 121 5.06 27.21 1.69
C THR A 121 5.57 25.78 1.59
N ILE A 122 5.61 25.05 2.71
CA ILE A 122 6.01 23.64 2.72
C ILE A 122 5.03 22.79 1.91
N ASP A 123 3.73 22.96 2.10
CA ASP A 123 2.71 22.25 1.32
C ASP A 123 2.85 22.49 -0.18
N ASP A 124 3.09 23.74 -0.60
CA ASP A 124 3.33 24.08 -2.01
C ASP A 124 4.58 23.39 -2.56
N ILE A 125 5.66 23.29 -1.77
CA ILE A 125 6.89 22.59 -2.16
C ILE A 125 6.61 21.08 -2.28
N LEU A 126 5.95 20.48 -1.29
CA LEU A 126 5.60 19.05 -1.30
C LEU A 126 4.71 18.69 -2.50
N HIS A 127 3.75 19.55 -2.84
CA HIS A 127 2.90 19.36 -4.00
C HIS A 127 3.67 19.42 -5.32
N LYS A 128 4.63 20.35 -5.47
CA LYS A 128 5.50 20.37 -6.65
C LYS A 128 6.40 19.13 -6.69
N GLN A 129 6.93 18.72 -5.54
CA GLN A 129 7.74 17.51 -5.46
C GLN A 129 6.99 16.25 -5.86
N SER A 130 5.70 16.12 -5.51
CA SER A 130 4.93 14.94 -5.92
C SER A 130 4.69 14.88 -7.43
N GLN A 131 4.63 16.03 -8.10
CA GLN A 131 4.50 16.10 -9.56
C GLN A 131 5.82 15.78 -10.28
N ASP A 132 6.95 16.26 -9.73
CA ASP A 132 8.28 16.10 -10.34
C ASP A 132 8.98 14.79 -9.94
N PHE A 133 8.40 14.00 -9.03
CA PHE A 133 9.03 12.79 -8.55
C PHE A 133 9.09 11.72 -9.66
N THR A 134 10.23 11.04 -9.74
CA THR A 134 10.43 9.92 -10.67
C THR A 134 9.40 8.81 -10.44
N THR A 135 9.09 8.04 -11.49
CA THR A 135 8.19 6.89 -11.40
C THR A 135 8.66 5.92 -10.31
N VAL A 136 7.74 5.56 -9.41
CA VAL A 136 7.99 4.62 -8.31
C VAL A 136 7.34 3.27 -8.59
N HIS A 137 7.99 2.19 -8.18
CA HIS A 137 7.37 0.88 -8.13
C HIS A 137 6.52 0.77 -6.86
N PRO A 138 5.23 0.39 -6.97
CA PRO A 138 4.32 0.38 -5.84
C PRO A 138 4.67 -0.74 -4.85
N ALA A 139 4.21 -0.58 -3.61
CA ALA A 139 4.26 -1.68 -2.65
C ALA A 139 3.40 -2.85 -3.15
N LEU A 140 3.82 -4.08 -2.84
CA LEU A 140 3.09 -5.28 -3.19
C LEU A 140 2.56 -5.99 -1.95
N LYS A 141 1.32 -6.47 -2.04
CA LYS A 141 0.70 -7.41 -1.12
C LYS A 141 0.34 -8.68 -1.90
N ARG A 142 0.96 -9.81 -1.56
CA ARG A 142 0.83 -11.07 -2.31
C ARG A 142 1.02 -10.90 -3.83
N GLY A 143 1.96 -10.04 -4.24
CA GLY A 143 2.25 -9.74 -5.65
C GLY A 143 1.32 -8.73 -6.32
N VAL A 144 0.30 -8.22 -5.62
CA VAL A 144 -0.64 -7.21 -6.12
C VAL A 144 -0.19 -5.82 -5.69
N PRO A 145 -0.11 -4.84 -6.62
CA PRO A 145 0.12 -3.43 -6.28
C PRO A 145 -0.96 -2.89 -5.33
N VAL A 146 -0.53 -2.32 -4.21
CA VAL A 146 -1.42 -1.72 -3.22
C VAL A 146 -1.06 -0.27 -2.94
N LYS A 147 -2.06 0.52 -2.55
CA LYS A 147 -1.83 1.84 -1.96
C LYS A 147 -1.15 1.63 -0.61
N SER A 148 -0.06 2.34 -0.37
CA SER A 148 0.69 2.30 0.89
C SER A 148 1.00 3.71 1.37
N GLN A 149 1.05 3.88 2.69
CA GLN A 149 1.30 5.17 3.32
C GLN A 149 2.36 5.02 4.41
N PHE A 150 3.34 5.92 4.41
CA PHE A 150 4.46 5.89 5.34
C PHE A 150 4.73 7.29 5.86
N VAL A 151 5.10 7.40 7.14
CA VAL A 151 5.53 8.67 7.72
C VAL A 151 7.05 8.71 7.73
N VAL A 152 7.62 9.70 7.06
CA VAL A 152 9.08 9.87 6.93
C VAL A 152 9.50 11.14 7.67
N PRO A 153 10.49 11.06 8.58
CA PRO A 153 11.07 12.24 9.21
C PRO A 153 12.07 12.90 8.27
N VAL A 154 11.92 14.20 8.05
CA VAL A 154 12.81 15.03 7.24
C VAL A 154 13.38 16.12 8.12
N VAL A 155 14.69 16.04 8.36
CA VAL A 155 15.42 17.05 9.15
C VAL A 155 15.77 18.22 8.25
N LEU A 156 15.40 19.42 8.68
CA LEU A 156 15.82 20.67 8.08
C LEU A 156 17.09 21.15 8.78
N SER A 157 18.08 21.56 7.99
CA SER A 157 19.33 22.09 8.50
C SER A 157 19.65 23.41 7.82
N LYS A 158 20.19 24.37 8.56
CA LYS A 158 20.78 25.57 7.99
C LYS A 158 21.99 25.16 7.13
N GLN A 159 21.94 25.47 5.83
CA GLN A 159 23.11 25.42 4.96
C GLN A 159 23.97 26.67 5.14
#